data_AF-A0A9P6BAT4-F1
#
_entry.id   AF-A0A9P6BAT4-F1
#
_cell.length_a   1.000
_cell.length_b   1.000
_cell.length_c   1.000
_cell.angle_alpha   90.00
_cell.angle_beta   90.00
_cell.angle_gamma   90.00
#
_symmetry.space_group_name_H-M   'P 1'
#
loop_
_entity.id
_entity.type
_entity.pdbx_description
1 polymer ?
#
loop_
_entity_poly.entity_id
_entity_poly.type
_entity_poly.pdbx_seq_one_letter_code
_entity_poly.pdbx_strand_id
1 'polypeptide(L)'
;PQNAVIPPPINIKGLFNLDVDNDIWQDVGLVDDKFEGKVLPWLGDEDVQNGIQLVQELTNCRDELSLCERELYSLQLWFEEESAALMAALGACEGEELIFPFVE
;
A
#
# COMPACT_ATOMS: atom_id res chain seq x y z
N PRO A 1 -33.90 2.09 4.42
CA PRO A 1 -35.19 2.83 4.27
C PRO A 1 -36.19 1.93 3.53
N GLN A 2 -37.49 2.20 3.66
CA GLN A 2 -38.57 1.26 3.32
C GLN A 2 -38.71 0.95 1.80
N ASN A 3 -37.82 1.48 0.94
CA ASN A 3 -37.72 1.19 -0.49
C ASN A 3 -36.25 1.08 -0.98
N ALA A 4 -35.31 0.70 -0.10
CA ALA A 4 -33.93 0.47 -0.53
C ALA A 4 -33.86 -0.82 -1.34
N VAL A 5 -33.67 -0.69 -2.66
CA VAL A 5 -33.33 -1.81 -3.53
C VAL A 5 -31.84 -2.10 -3.34
N ILE A 6 -31.52 -3.32 -2.95
CA ILE A 6 -30.13 -3.78 -2.85
C ILE A 6 -29.52 -3.72 -4.25
N PRO A 7 -28.40 -2.99 -4.45
CA PRO A 7 -27.71 -3.01 -5.72
C PRO A 7 -27.32 -4.45 -6.07
N PRO A 8 -27.41 -4.86 -7.34
CA PRO A 8 -26.95 -6.17 -7.75
C PRO A 8 -25.49 -6.38 -7.30
N PRO A 9 -25.13 -7.61 -6.89
CA PRO A 9 -23.79 -7.90 -6.39
C PRO A 9 -22.75 -7.53 -7.43
N ILE A 10 -21.78 -6.71 -7.02
CA ILE A 10 -20.70 -6.27 -7.90
C ILE A 10 -19.87 -7.50 -8.26
N ASN A 11 -19.64 -7.71 -9.55
CA ASN A 11 -18.76 -8.77 -10.01
C ASN A 11 -17.32 -8.43 -9.60
N ILE A 12 -16.79 -9.17 -8.63
CA ILE A 12 -15.46 -8.96 -8.04
C ILE A 12 -14.35 -9.41 -9.01
N LYS A 13 -14.67 -10.32 -9.95
CA LYS A 13 -13.69 -10.79 -10.95
C LYS A 13 -13.32 -9.64 -11.87
N GLY A 14 -12.06 -9.19 -11.75
CA GLY A 14 -11.53 -8.10 -12.55
C GLY A 14 -11.93 -6.71 -12.06
N LEU A 15 -12.63 -6.59 -10.92
CA LEU A 15 -12.99 -5.29 -10.33
C LEU A 15 -11.75 -4.46 -9.98
N PHE A 16 -10.64 -5.14 -9.68
CA PHE A 16 -9.33 -4.56 -9.41
C PHE A 16 -8.29 -4.88 -10.50
N ASN A 17 -8.70 -5.41 -11.66
CA ASN A 17 -7.79 -5.61 -12.81
C ASN A 17 -7.56 -4.30 -13.59
N LEU A 18 -7.75 -3.16 -12.93
CA LEU A 18 -7.47 -1.86 -13.50
C LEU A 18 -5.97 -1.65 -13.40
N ASP A 19 -5.27 -1.90 -14.50
CA ASP A 19 -3.85 -1.61 -14.63
C ASP A 19 -3.67 -0.13 -14.98
N VAL A 20 -2.54 0.44 -14.57
CA VAL A 20 -2.16 1.83 -14.91
C VAL A 20 -1.97 1.96 -16.43
N ASP A 21 -1.62 0.86 -17.10
CA ASP A 21 -1.43 0.78 -18.55
C ASP A 21 -2.75 0.63 -19.33
N ASN A 22 -3.91 0.55 -18.68
CA ASN A 22 -5.18 0.44 -19.40
C ASN A 22 -5.53 1.75 -20.12
N ASP A 23 -5.95 1.63 -21.39
CA ASP A 23 -6.38 2.73 -22.27
C ASP A 23 -7.47 3.65 -21.70
N ILE A 24 -8.17 3.23 -20.64
CA ILE A 24 -9.13 4.07 -19.90
C ILE A 24 -8.48 5.33 -19.31
N TRP A 25 -7.17 5.29 -19.03
CA TRP A 25 -6.40 6.43 -18.51
C TRP A 25 -5.94 7.37 -19.63
N GLN A 26 -6.13 6.99 -20.91
CA GLN A 26 -5.82 7.83 -22.07
C GLN A 26 -7.00 8.72 -22.49
N ASP A 27 -8.18 8.57 -21.88
CA ASP A 27 -9.34 9.43 -22.17
C ASP A 27 -9.21 10.75 -21.39
N VAL A 28 -8.35 11.64 -21.89
CA VAL A 28 -8.32 13.06 -21.51
C VAL A 28 -9.61 13.68 -22.02
N GLY A 29 -10.60 13.71 -21.13
CA GLY A 29 -12.01 13.89 -21.46
C GLY A 29 -12.34 14.95 -22.52
N LEU A 30 -13.35 14.61 -23.33
CA LEU A 30 -14.14 15.47 -24.21
C LEU A 30 -13.47 16.82 -24.46
N VAL A 31 -12.52 16.81 -25.39
CA VAL A 31 -11.80 17.99 -25.85
C VAL A 31 -12.82 19.09 -26.16
N ASP A 32 -12.98 20.04 -25.24
CA ASP A 32 -13.68 21.28 -25.53
C ASP A 32 -12.88 21.92 -26.67
N ASP A 33 -13.52 22.37 -27.75
CA ASP A 33 -12.94 22.85 -29.02
C ASP A 33 -11.89 24.00 -28.87
N LYS A 34 -11.56 24.37 -27.63
CA LYS A 34 -10.57 25.35 -27.20
C LYS A 34 -9.18 24.76 -26.95
N PHE A 35 -9.04 23.44 -26.82
CA PHE A 35 -7.73 22.81 -26.92
C PHE A 35 -7.42 22.63 -28.40
N GLU A 36 -6.49 23.44 -28.92
CA GLU A 36 -6.07 23.47 -30.35
C GLU A 36 -5.36 22.16 -30.81
N GLY A 37 -5.94 20.99 -30.55
CA GLY A 37 -5.39 19.68 -30.93
C GLY A 37 -4.00 19.37 -30.34
N LYS A 38 -3.51 20.17 -29.38
CA LYS A 38 -2.17 20.01 -28.82
C LYS A 38 -2.21 19.01 -27.67
N VAL A 39 -1.59 17.85 -27.88
CA VAL A 39 -1.39 16.81 -26.86
C VAL A 39 -0.61 17.42 -25.69
N LEU A 40 -1.08 17.15 -24.46
CA LEU A 40 -0.38 17.61 -23.26
C LEU A 40 0.98 16.91 -23.14
N PRO A 41 2.05 17.59 -22.66
CA PRO A 41 3.39 16.98 -22.62
C PRO A 41 3.46 15.68 -21.83
N TRP A 42 2.80 15.57 -20.68
CA TRP A 42 2.76 14.31 -19.91
C TRP A 42 2.08 13.14 -20.66
N LEU A 43 1.34 13.42 -21.73
CA LEU A 43 0.66 12.43 -22.55
C LEU A 43 1.36 12.15 -23.90
N GLY A 44 2.09 13.12 -24.45
CA GLY A 44 2.68 13.03 -25.79
C GLY A 44 4.20 13.21 -25.87
N ASP A 45 4.85 13.52 -24.76
CA ASP A 45 6.30 13.70 -24.67
C ASP A 45 6.90 12.57 -23.82
N GLU A 46 7.68 11.71 -24.48
CA GLU A 46 8.30 10.52 -23.86
C GLU A 46 9.30 10.92 -22.76
N ASP A 47 10.02 12.04 -22.92
CA ASP A 47 10.96 12.52 -21.89
C ASP A 47 10.21 12.99 -20.65
N VAL A 48 9.04 13.61 -20.83
CA VAL A 48 8.17 14.02 -19.71
C VAL A 48 7.57 12.81 -19.01
N GLN A 49 7.10 11.80 -19.76
CA GLN A 49 6.56 10.56 -19.19
C GLN A 49 7.61 9.81 -18.37
N ASN A 50 8.78 9.58 -18.97
CA ASN A 50 9.91 8.95 -18.30
C ASN A 50 10.34 9.76 -17.07
N GLY A 51 10.37 11.09 -17.18
CA GLY A 51 10.67 11.97 -16.06
C GLY A 51 9.69 11.82 -14.89
N ILE A 52 8.38 11.74 -15.16
CA ILE A 52 7.35 11.52 -14.15
C ILE A 52 7.54 10.17 -13.47
N GLN A 53 7.73 9.10 -14.25
CA GLN A 53 7.95 7.76 -13.72
C GLN A 53 9.18 7.71 -12.81
N LEU A 54 10.31 8.27 -13.26
CA LEU A 54 11.55 8.30 -12.47
C LEU A 54 11.39 9.07 -11.16
N VAL A 55 10.68 10.20 -11.17
CA VAL A 55 10.39 10.97 -9.95
C VAL A 55 9.49 10.18 -9.00
N GLN A 56 8.48 9.48 -9.54
CA GLN A 56 7.58 8.66 -8.75
C GLN A 56 8.34 7.48 -8.11
N GLU A 57 9.15 6.76 -8.88
CA GLU A 57 9.98 5.65 -8.39
C GLU A 57 10.94 6.13 -7.31
N LEU A 58 11.63 7.24 -7.52
CA LEU A 58 12.53 7.81 -6.53
C LEU A 58 11.80 8.23 -5.24
N THR A 59 10.58 8.76 -5.36
CA THR A 59 9.74 9.11 -4.20
C THR A 59 9.30 7.85 -3.46
N ASN A 60 8.78 6.85 -4.17
CA ASN A 60 8.36 5.58 -3.59
C ASN A 60 9.52 4.88 -2.86
N CYS A 61 10.72 4.83 -3.46
CA CYS A 61 11.91 4.26 -2.83
C CYS A 61 12.28 4.95 -1.52
N ARG A 62 12.12 6.28 -1.43
CA ARG A 62 12.39 7.03 -0.19
C ARG A 62 11.35 6.72 0.88
N ASP A 63 10.09 6.66 0.49
CA ASP A 63 9.00 6.34 1.39
C ASP A 63 9.14 4.92 1.93
N GLU A 64 9.45 3.95 1.06
CA GLU A 64 9.68 2.56 1.44
C GLU A 64 10.88 2.40 2.38
N LEU A 65 11.97 3.14 2.14
CA LEU A 65 13.10 3.17 3.07
C LEU A 65 12.67 3.66 4.46
N SER A 66 11.87 4.73 4.52
CA SER A 66 11.36 5.28 5.79
C SER A 66 10.42 4.31 6.52
N LEU A 67 9.64 3.53 5.77
CA LEU A 67 8.79 2.48 6.32
C LEU A 67 9.64 1.34 6.88
N CYS A 68 10.65 0.89 6.12
CA CYS A 68 11.57 -0.16 6.57
C CYS A 68 12.29 0.22 7.87
N GLU A 69 12.73 1.47 8.02
CA GLU A 69 13.35 1.96 9.26
C GLU A 69 12.38 1.92 10.44
N ARG A 70 11.12 2.30 10.22
CA ARG A 70 10.06 2.27 11.24
C ARG A 70 9.72 0.84 11.64
N GLU A 71 9.54 -0.05 10.68
CA GLU A 71 9.25 -1.46 10.93
C GLU A 71 10.38 -2.14 11.69
N LEU A 72 11.64 -1.85 11.32
CA LEU A 72 12.81 -2.34 12.05
C LEU A 72 12.76 -1.90 13.52
N TYR A 73 12.50 -0.61 13.78
CA TYR A 73 12.39 -0.09 15.14
C TYR A 73 11.24 -0.75 15.91
N SER A 74 10.07 -0.94 15.29
CA SER A 74 8.93 -1.63 15.90
C SER A 74 9.25 -3.09 16.23
N LEU A 75 9.95 -3.81 15.36
CA LEU A 75 10.36 -5.20 15.60
C LEU A 75 11.36 -5.31 16.75
N GLN A 76 12.31 -4.38 16.84
CA GLN A 76 13.28 -4.35 17.94
C GLN A 76 12.58 -4.12 19.28
N LEU A 77 11.69 -3.13 19.37
CA LEU A 77 10.89 -2.88 20.57
C LEU A 77 10.07 -4.10 20.98
N TRP A 78 9.35 -4.70 20.02
CA TRP A 78 8.55 -5.89 20.28
C TRP A 78 9.40 -7.05 20.80
N PHE A 79 10.58 -7.27 20.21
CA PHE A 79 11.50 -8.32 20.64
C PHE A 79 12.04 -8.08 22.06
N GLU A 80 12.36 -6.83 22.41
CA GLU A 80 12.81 -6.46 23.76
C GLU A 80 11.72 -6.73 24.79
N GLU A 81 10.47 -6.36 24.50
CA GLU A 81 9.31 -6.64 25.35
C GLU A 81 9.09 -8.14 25.56
N GLU A 82 9.11 -8.93 24.47
CA GLU A 82 8.90 -10.37 24.52
C GLU A 82 10.05 -11.09 25.26
N SER A 83 11.29 -10.67 25.02
CA SER A 83 12.47 -11.19 25.73
C SER A 83 12.39 -10.90 27.23
N ALA A 84 11.97 -9.69 27.61
CA ALA A 84 11.75 -9.33 29.00
C ALA A 84 10.64 -10.17 29.65
N ALA A 85 9.54 -10.41 28.94
CA ALA A 85 8.45 -11.28 29.41
C ALA A 85 8.92 -12.73 29.61
N LEU A 86 9.69 -13.28 28.66
CA LEU A 86 10.30 -14.61 28.76
C LEU A 86 11.24 -14.72 29.97
N MET A 87 12.12 -13.74 30.17
CA MET A 87 13.07 -13.72 31.29
C MET A 87 12.34 -13.60 32.63
N ALA A 88 11.28 -12.79 32.71
CA ALA A 88 10.45 -12.67 33.90
C ALA A 88 9.73 -14.00 34.22
N ALA A 89 9.18 -14.66 33.20
CA ALA A 89 8.53 -15.96 33.36
C ALA A 89 9.54 -17.03 33.80
N LEU A 90 10.75 -17.05 33.23
CA LEU A 90 11.80 -17.99 33.62
C LEU A 90 12.23 -17.80 35.08
N GLY A 91 12.39 -16.54 35.52
CA GLY A 91 12.67 -16.24 36.92
C GLY A 91 11.53 -16.62 37.88
N ALA A 92 10.27 -16.55 37.43
CA ALA A 92 9.11 -16.98 38.21
C ALA A 92 8.98 -18.51 38.28
N CYS A 93 9.50 -19.22 37.28
CA CYS A 93 9.40 -20.67 37.11
C CYS A 93 10.55 -21.47 37.72
N GLU A 94 11.33 -20.92 38.65
CA GLU A 94 12.27 -21.69 39.49
C GLU A 94 11.58 -22.78 40.38
N GLY A 95 10.33 -23.18 40.07
CA GLY A 95 9.60 -24.31 40.68
C GLY A 95 8.55 -25.03 39.81
N GLU A 96 8.10 -24.52 38.65
CA GLU A 96 7.10 -25.17 37.78
C GLU A 96 7.38 -24.88 36.29
N GLU A 97 7.22 -25.89 35.41
CA GLU A 97 7.49 -25.79 33.97
C GLU A 97 6.69 -24.67 33.27
N LEU A 98 7.39 -23.86 32.47
CA LEU A 98 6.80 -22.81 31.63
C LEU A 98 6.03 -23.41 30.45
N ILE A 99 4.70 -23.26 30.45
CA ILE A 99 3.86 -23.50 29.27
C ILE A 99 3.48 -22.14 28.69
N PHE A 100 4.11 -21.75 27.57
CA PHE A 100 3.70 -20.58 26.81
C PHE A 100 2.52 -20.94 25.88
N PRO A 101 1.32 -20.37 26.08
CA PRO A 101 0.25 -20.51 25.10
C PRO A 101 0.53 -19.54 23.95
N PHE A 102 1.00 -20.06 22.83
CA PHE A 102 1.01 -19.33 21.57
C PHE A 102 -0.44 -19.06 21.17
N VAL A 103 -0.85 -17.79 21.11
CA VAL A 103 -2.16 -17.38 20.62
C VAL A 103 -1.97 -16.87 19.20
N GLU A 104 -2.43 -17.66 18.22
CA GLU A 104 -2.59 -17.26 16.81
C GLU A 104 -3.70 -16.24 16.62
#